data_AF-X0YPZ1-F1
#
_entry.id   AF-X0YPZ1-F1
#
_cell.length_a   1.000
_cell.length_b   1.000
_cell.length_c   1.000
_cell.angle_alpha   90.00
_cell.angle_beta   90.00
_cell.angle_gamma   90.00
#
_symmetry.space_group_name_H-M   'P 1'
#
loop_
_entity.id
_entity.type
_entity.pdbx_description
1 polymer ?
#
loop_
_entity_poly.entity_id
_entity_poly.type
_entity_poly.pdbx_seq_one_letter_code
_entity_poly.pdbx_strand_id
1 'polypeptide(L)'
;STKSQTSCTSTSLEGQEAEIKAGISENSDNTRLRVHKISNSAYKGIPKTMRNIGHSVRRGDEIIVWRVDRLSRNIVLFMQWLEDLRKRGIEIKSQVEKLSYSKQRLEFIQKIVDAQKEAEALGQRIKLSYKQKRERGDDRIGGLPYGYKYHRLMNRQGTQVVRKAVVAHRNEQSLLARIFASKDSASEIAEQLNFGGIFKRGRKWNRAMILRIRKSYEKAHNSGRKNGWEFVKK
;
A
#
# COMPACT_ATOMS: atom_id res chain seq x y z
N SER A 1 -12.69 -1.87 3.93
CA SER A 1 -11.21 -1.83 3.90
C SER A 1 -10.76 -1.86 2.45
N THR A 2 -10.03 -0.85 1.94
CA THR A 2 -9.46 -0.85 0.57
C THR A 2 -8.11 -1.55 0.48
N LYS A 3 -7.60 -2.10 1.59
CA LYS A 3 -6.40 -2.91 1.57
C LYS A 3 -6.79 -4.31 1.98
N SER A 4 -6.49 -5.25 1.10
CA SER A 4 -6.23 -6.65 1.38
C SER A 4 -5.15 -6.72 2.47
N GLN A 5 -5.55 -6.47 3.70
CA GLN A 5 -4.78 -6.84 4.88
C GLN A 5 -5.29 -8.21 5.28
N THR A 6 -4.60 -9.22 4.75
CA THR A 6 -4.53 -10.58 5.25
C THR A 6 -3.96 -10.55 6.66
N SER A 7 -4.83 -10.18 7.59
CA SER A 7 -4.78 -10.58 8.99
C SER A 7 -6.13 -11.24 9.24
N CYS A 8 -6.11 -12.42 9.86
CA CYS A 8 -7.13 -13.48 9.99
C CYS A 8 -8.57 -13.09 10.46
N THR A 9 -9.01 -11.86 10.22
CA THR A 9 -10.29 -11.29 10.68
C THR A 9 -10.81 -10.29 9.65
N SER A 10 -10.68 -10.63 8.37
CA SER A 10 -11.30 -9.89 7.27
C SER A 10 -12.42 -10.73 6.67
N THR A 11 -13.58 -10.74 7.31
CA THR A 11 -14.81 -11.12 6.63
C THR A 11 -14.97 -10.20 5.41
N SER A 12 -15.35 -10.79 4.26
CA SER A 12 -15.63 -10.03 3.04
C SER A 12 -16.70 -8.97 3.31
N LEU A 13 -16.90 -8.01 2.40
CA LEU A 13 -18.00 -7.06 2.55
C LEU A 13 -19.35 -7.78 2.61
N GLU A 14 -19.50 -8.93 1.94
CA GLU A 14 -20.68 -9.78 2.10
C GLU A 14 -20.74 -10.43 3.49
N GLY A 15 -19.62 -10.93 4.03
CA GLY A 15 -19.59 -11.53 5.37
C GLY A 15 -19.92 -10.54 6.48
N GLN A 16 -19.45 -9.30 6.37
CA GLN A 16 -19.79 -8.22 7.31
C GLN A 16 -21.29 -7.88 7.23
N GLU A 17 -21.84 -7.82 6.02
CA GLU A 17 -23.27 -7.58 5.82
C GLU A 17 -24.12 -8.70 6.40
N ALA A 18 -23.75 -9.96 6.17
CA ALA A 18 -24.46 -11.12 6.69
C ALA A 18 -24.49 -11.13 8.22
N GLU A 19 -23.36 -10.82 8.87
CA GLU A 19 -23.27 -10.84 10.33
C GLU A 19 -23.94 -9.61 10.98
N ILE A 20 -23.95 -8.45 10.32
CA ILE A 20 -24.79 -7.32 10.76
C ILE A 20 -26.27 -7.69 10.65
N LYS A 21 -26.70 -8.31 9.55
CA LYS A 21 -28.09 -8.75 9.36
C LYS A 21 -28.49 -9.80 10.39
N ALA A 22 -27.64 -10.79 10.67
CA ALA A 22 -27.88 -11.82 11.67
C ALA A 22 -27.90 -11.24 13.10
N GLY A 23 -27.14 -10.17 13.35
CA GLY A 23 -27.12 -9.48 14.64
C GLY A 23 -28.34 -8.62 14.94
N ILE A 24 -29.10 -8.24 13.90
CA ILE A 24 -30.35 -7.49 14.04
C ILE A 24 -31.46 -8.52 14.26
N SER A 25 -31.89 -8.69 15.52
CA SER A 25 -32.98 -9.59 15.88
C SER A 25 -34.24 -9.32 15.05
N GLU A 26 -34.91 -10.38 14.59
CA GLU A 26 -36.13 -10.41 13.74
C GLU A 26 -37.31 -9.55 14.24
N ASN A 27 -37.23 -8.98 15.44
CA ASN A 27 -38.27 -8.12 15.99
C ASN A 27 -38.15 -6.69 15.49
N SER A 28 -38.75 -6.44 14.32
CA SER A 28 -39.55 -5.23 14.08
C SER A 28 -40.10 -5.24 12.66
N ASP A 29 -41.40 -5.55 12.55
CA ASP A 29 -42.19 -5.56 11.31
C ASP A 29 -42.22 -4.22 10.53
N ASN A 30 -41.40 -3.23 10.90
CA ASN A 30 -41.37 -1.91 10.27
C ASN A 30 -39.97 -1.26 10.20
N THR A 31 -38.89 -2.03 10.36
CA THR A 31 -37.54 -1.44 10.38
C THR A 31 -36.95 -1.32 8.98
N ARG A 32 -36.74 -0.07 8.53
CA ARG A 32 -36.08 0.24 7.26
C ARG A 32 -34.57 0.00 7.38
N LEU A 33 -34.12 -1.19 7.00
CA LEU A 33 -32.70 -1.51 6.94
C LEU A 33 -32.06 -0.98 5.65
N ARG A 34 -31.01 -0.15 5.78
CA ARG A 34 -30.16 0.28 4.65
C ARG A 34 -28.71 -0.05 4.91
N VAL A 35 -28.14 -0.94 4.08
CA VAL A 35 -26.73 -1.32 4.18
C VAL A 35 -25.91 -0.47 3.22
N HIS A 36 -24.90 0.23 3.74
CA HIS A 36 -23.97 1.02 2.95
C HIS A 36 -22.56 0.40 2.97
N LYS A 37 -22.10 -0.08 1.80
CA LYS A 37 -20.75 -0.63 1.64
C LYS A 37 -19.75 0.51 1.44
N ILE A 38 -18.87 0.74 2.43
CA ILE A 38 -17.86 1.79 2.38
C ILE A 38 -16.48 1.16 2.18
N SER A 39 -15.96 1.24 0.95
CA SER A 39 -14.64 0.72 0.59
C SER A 39 -13.53 1.77 0.69
N ASN A 40 -13.86 3.06 0.61
CA ASN A 40 -12.86 4.13 0.56
C ASN A 40 -12.19 4.41 1.90
N SER A 41 -10.88 4.63 1.85
CA SER A 41 -10.08 5.00 3.01
C SER A 41 -10.33 6.47 3.40
N ALA A 42 -10.75 6.70 4.64
CA ALA A 42 -10.97 8.02 5.25
C ALA A 42 -9.67 8.78 5.55
N TYR A 43 -8.77 8.94 4.57
CA TYR A 43 -7.46 9.58 4.79
C TYR A 43 -7.54 11.11 5.02
N LYS A 44 -8.63 11.77 4.64
CA LYS A 44 -8.75 13.25 4.71
C LYS A 44 -10.02 13.75 5.43
N GLY A 45 -10.85 12.88 5.99
CA GLY A 45 -12.06 13.27 6.72
C GLY A 45 -13.12 12.19 6.73
N ILE A 46 -14.31 12.52 7.26
CA ILE A 46 -15.47 11.63 7.28
C ILE A 46 -15.93 11.37 5.83
N PRO A 47 -16.06 10.10 5.39
CA PRO A 47 -16.55 9.78 4.05
C PRO A 47 -17.89 10.44 3.74
N LYS A 48 -18.07 10.92 2.51
CA LYS A 48 -19.32 11.56 2.06
C LYS A 48 -20.54 10.67 2.32
N THR A 49 -20.41 9.37 2.09
CA THR A 49 -21.45 8.38 2.36
C THR A 49 -21.88 8.38 3.83
N MET A 50 -20.92 8.39 4.76
CA MET A 50 -21.19 8.41 6.21
C MET A 50 -21.84 9.73 6.64
N ARG A 51 -21.41 10.86 6.05
CA ARG A 51 -22.06 12.15 6.27
C ARG A 51 -23.50 12.15 5.78
N ASN A 52 -23.76 11.62 4.59
CA ASN A 52 -25.10 11.53 4.02
C ASN A 52 -26.00 10.62 4.88
N ILE A 53 -25.47 9.50 5.39
CA ILE A 53 -26.18 8.65 6.36
C ILE A 53 -26.55 9.48 7.58
N GLY A 54 -25.58 10.18 8.18
CA GLY A 54 -25.78 11.06 9.32
C GLY A 54 -26.83 12.16 9.08
N HIS A 55 -26.96 12.69 7.87
CA HIS A 55 -28.02 13.65 7.53
C HIS A 55 -29.39 13.00 7.31
N SER A 56 -29.43 11.76 6.83
CA SER A 56 -30.68 11.05 6.53
C SER A 56 -31.39 10.48 7.77
N VAL A 57 -30.63 10.17 8.82
CA VAL A 57 -31.16 9.60 10.06
C VAL A 57 -31.90 10.62 10.92
N ARG A 58 -32.92 10.17 11.63
CA ARG A 58 -33.79 10.94 12.51
C ARG A 58 -33.66 10.45 13.95
N ARG A 59 -34.24 11.20 14.88
CA ARG A 59 -34.27 10.81 16.31
C ARG A 59 -34.94 9.44 16.44
N GLY A 60 -34.30 8.54 17.18
CA GLY A 60 -34.74 7.15 17.35
C GLY A 60 -34.14 6.15 16.35
N ASP A 61 -33.47 6.62 15.29
CA ASP A 61 -32.75 5.74 14.37
C ASP A 61 -31.45 5.21 15.01
N GLU A 62 -31.02 4.04 14.53
CA GLU A 62 -29.77 3.42 14.95
C GLU A 62 -28.80 3.28 13.77
N ILE A 63 -27.54 3.64 13.99
CA ILE A 63 -26.44 3.41 13.05
C ILE A 63 -25.59 2.26 13.59
N ILE A 64 -25.59 1.15 12.86
CA ILE A 64 -24.77 -0.02 13.19
C ILE A 64 -23.52 -0.01 12.31
N VAL A 65 -22.37 -0.13 12.96
CA VAL A 65 -21.07 -0.25 12.30
C VAL A 65 -20.46 -1.60 12.62
N TRP A 66 -19.74 -2.16 11.65
CA TRP A 66 -19.11 -3.46 11.83
C TRP A 66 -18.11 -3.47 13.01
N ARG A 67 -17.17 -2.52 12.96
CA ARG A 67 -16.14 -2.31 13.98
C ARG A 67 -15.89 -0.83 14.17
N VAL A 68 -15.46 -0.48 15.38
CA VAL A 68 -15.15 0.90 15.76
C VAL A 68 -13.92 1.44 14.99
N ASP A 69 -12.94 0.58 14.69
CA ASP A 69 -11.72 0.93 13.94
C ASP A 69 -11.99 1.38 12.48
N ARG A 70 -13.18 1.11 11.94
CA ARG A 70 -13.56 1.43 10.55
C ARG A 70 -14.22 2.77 10.35
N LEU A 71 -14.38 3.54 11.42
CA LEU A 71 -15.15 4.76 11.44
C LEU A 71 -14.42 5.98 10.84
N SER A 72 -13.16 6.21 11.20
CA SER A 72 -12.34 7.28 10.60
C SER A 72 -10.91 7.20 11.13
N ARG A 73 -9.93 7.66 10.34
CA ARG A 73 -8.55 7.93 10.80
C ARG A 73 -8.35 9.36 11.32
N ASN A 74 -9.39 10.18 11.30
CA ASN A 74 -9.40 11.50 11.92
C ASN A 74 -10.34 11.44 13.13
N ILE A 75 -9.77 11.16 14.29
CA ILE A 75 -10.50 11.02 15.56
C ILE A 75 -11.25 12.31 15.92
N VAL A 76 -10.64 13.48 15.73
CA VAL A 76 -11.23 14.76 16.15
C VAL A 76 -12.55 15.04 15.43
N LEU A 77 -12.54 14.97 14.09
CA LEU A 77 -13.75 15.18 13.29
C LEU A 77 -14.80 14.11 13.59
N PHE A 78 -14.35 12.88 13.83
CA PHE A 78 -15.26 11.78 14.08
C PHE A 78 -15.97 11.90 15.43
N MET A 79 -15.26 12.35 16.47
CA MET A 79 -15.83 12.61 17.80
C MET A 79 -16.90 13.71 17.76
N GLN A 80 -16.67 14.76 16.98
CA GLN A 80 -17.69 15.80 16.75
C GLN A 80 -18.94 15.23 16.08
N TRP A 81 -18.77 14.36 15.08
CA TRP A 81 -19.88 13.72 14.38
C TRP A 81 -20.67 12.75 15.27
N LEU A 82 -20.00 11.92 16.07
CA LEU A 82 -20.65 11.05 17.06
C LEU A 82 -21.49 11.86 18.06
N GLU A 83 -20.93 12.98 18.55
CA GLU A 83 -21.62 13.83 19.52
C GLU A 83 -22.83 14.55 18.91
N ASP A 84 -22.75 14.99 17.65
CA ASP A 84 -23.89 15.56 16.91
C ASP A 84 -25.04 14.56 16.78
N LEU A 85 -24.73 13.34 16.35
CA LEU A 85 -25.71 12.27 16.22
C LEU A 85 -26.35 11.92 17.57
N ARG A 86 -25.54 11.82 18.63
CA ARG A 86 -26.04 11.59 19.99
C ARG A 86 -26.99 12.70 20.46
N LYS A 87 -26.63 13.97 20.23
CA LYS A 87 -27.48 15.13 20.58
C LYS A 87 -28.81 15.13 19.83
N ARG A 88 -28.82 14.60 18.60
CA ARG A 88 -30.02 14.38 17.79
C ARG A 88 -30.84 13.15 18.22
N GLY A 89 -30.38 12.40 19.22
CA GLY A 89 -31.04 11.20 19.73
C GLY A 89 -30.93 10.00 18.79
N ILE A 90 -29.83 9.92 18.04
CA ILE A 90 -29.48 8.79 17.17
C ILE A 90 -28.51 7.89 17.93
N GLU A 91 -28.78 6.59 17.93
CA GLU A 91 -27.94 5.60 18.60
C GLU A 91 -26.86 5.08 17.64
N ILE A 92 -25.65 4.82 18.16
CA ILE A 92 -24.54 4.29 17.35
C ILE A 92 -24.00 3.06 18.05
N LYS A 93 -24.05 1.92 17.36
CA LYS A 93 -23.63 0.62 17.90
C LYS A 93 -22.55 0.00 17.03
N SER A 94 -21.63 -0.73 17.66
CA SER A 94 -20.70 -1.60 16.95
C SER A 94 -21.09 -3.07 17.11
N GLN A 95 -21.02 -3.82 16.01
CA GLN A 95 -21.45 -5.22 15.99
C GLN A 95 -20.43 -6.14 16.68
N VAL A 96 -19.14 -5.99 16.33
CA VAL A 96 -18.08 -6.88 16.82
C VAL A 96 -17.74 -6.62 18.29
N GLU A 97 -17.59 -5.35 18.67
CA GLU A 97 -17.27 -5.01 20.06
C GLU A 97 -18.52 -4.97 20.96
N LYS A 98 -19.73 -5.08 20.38
CA LYS A 98 -21.02 -4.99 21.07
C LYS A 98 -21.15 -3.72 21.93
N LEU A 99 -20.59 -2.61 21.44
CA LEU A 99 -20.57 -1.34 22.15
C LEU A 99 -21.65 -0.39 21.65
N SER A 100 -22.25 0.36 22.56
CA SER A 100 -23.16 1.48 22.27
C SER A 100 -22.49 2.79 22.64
N TYR A 101 -22.48 3.77 21.73
CA TYR A 101 -21.87 5.07 21.99
C TYR A 101 -22.61 5.85 23.09
N SER A 102 -23.93 5.75 23.15
CA SER A 102 -24.71 6.46 24.17
C SER A 102 -24.55 5.86 25.56
N LYS A 103 -24.42 4.53 25.66
CA LYS A 103 -24.31 3.81 26.95
C LYS A 103 -22.86 3.65 27.43
N GLN A 104 -21.94 3.33 26.54
CA GLN A 104 -20.54 2.97 26.83
C GLN A 104 -19.57 3.94 26.15
N ARG A 105 -19.82 5.24 26.33
CA ARG A 105 -19.11 6.31 25.63
C ARG A 105 -17.59 6.23 25.78
N LEU A 106 -17.09 6.10 27.01
CA LEU A 106 -15.65 6.07 27.29
C LEU A 106 -14.97 4.87 26.62
N GLU A 107 -15.57 3.69 26.71
CA GLU A 107 -15.05 2.47 26.10
C GLU A 107 -15.05 2.56 24.57
N PHE A 108 -16.13 3.09 23.99
CA PHE A 108 -16.21 3.34 22.55
C PHE A 108 -15.10 4.29 22.07
N ILE A 109 -14.87 5.39 22.80
CA ILE A 109 -13.80 6.35 22.51
C ILE A 109 -12.42 5.69 22.65
N GLN A 110 -12.21 4.92 23.70
CA GLN A 110 -10.94 4.22 23.95
C GLN A 110 -10.60 3.29 22.78
N LYS A 111 -11.58 2.54 22.26
CA LYS A 111 -11.38 1.69 21.07
C LYS A 111 -10.97 2.48 19.82
N ILE A 112 -11.54 3.67 19.61
CA ILE A 112 -11.12 4.56 18.50
C ILE A 112 -9.66 4.98 18.70
N VAL A 113 -9.30 5.40 19.92
CA VAL A 113 -7.94 5.85 20.27
C VAL A 113 -6.93 4.73 20.08
N ASP A 114 -7.24 3.52 20.53
CA ASP A 114 -6.36 2.35 20.42
C ASP A 114 -6.11 1.98 18.96
N ALA A 115 -7.16 1.95 18.14
CA ALA A 115 -7.04 1.71 16.70
C ALA A 115 -6.14 2.76 16.01
N GLN A 116 -6.23 4.03 16.43
CA GLN A 116 -5.37 5.11 15.92
C GLN A 116 -3.91 4.91 16.33
N LYS A 117 -3.65 4.60 17.62
CA LYS A 117 -2.30 4.32 18.13
C LYS A 117 -1.66 3.14 17.41
N GLU A 118 -2.40 2.06 17.17
CA GLU A 118 -1.91 0.90 16.43
C GLU A 118 -1.54 1.25 14.99
N ALA A 119 -2.39 2.04 14.31
CA ALA A 119 -2.12 2.48 12.95
C ALA A 119 -0.87 3.37 12.87
N GLU A 120 -0.68 4.27 13.84
CA GLU A 120 0.51 5.11 13.95
C GLU A 120 1.77 4.29 14.25
N ALA A 121 1.70 3.37 15.22
CA ALA A 121 2.79 2.47 15.57
C ALA A 121 3.20 1.60 14.38
N LEU A 122 2.24 1.07 13.60
CA LEU A 122 2.51 0.34 12.36
C LEU A 122 3.22 1.24 11.34
N GLY A 123 2.74 2.47 11.17
CA GLY A 123 3.38 3.46 10.29
C GLY A 123 4.82 3.76 10.69
N GLN A 124 5.09 3.93 12.00
CA GLN A 124 6.43 4.12 12.54
C GLN A 124 7.31 2.89 12.33
N ARG A 125 6.82 1.68 12.62
CA ARG A 125 7.53 0.42 12.37
C ARG A 125 7.92 0.29 10.91
N ILE A 126 7.01 0.58 9.99
CA ILE A 126 7.29 0.58 8.55
C ILE A 126 8.40 1.58 8.22
N LYS A 127 8.34 2.82 8.73
CA LYS A 127 9.38 3.83 8.54
C LYS A 127 10.73 3.37 9.07
N LEU A 128 10.78 2.77 10.27
CA LEU A 128 12.00 2.22 10.87
C LEU A 128 12.55 1.05 10.05
N SER A 129 11.70 0.12 9.62
CA SER A 129 12.11 -0.97 8.73
C SER A 129 12.64 -0.45 7.40
N TYR A 130 12.03 0.60 6.83
CA TYR A 130 12.59 1.27 5.67
C TYR A 130 13.95 1.89 6.01
N LYS A 131 14.08 2.67 7.10
CA LYS A 131 15.36 3.27 7.52
C LYS A 131 16.47 2.22 7.70
N GLN A 132 16.19 1.09 8.34
CA GLN A 132 17.13 -0.01 8.49
C GLN A 132 17.50 -0.65 7.15
N LYS A 133 16.54 -0.84 6.25
CA LYS A 133 16.84 -1.22 4.86
C LYS A 133 17.72 -0.18 4.19
N ARG A 134 17.53 1.12 4.50
CA ARG A 134 18.37 2.21 3.98
C ARG A 134 19.81 2.14 4.45
N GLU A 135 20.00 2.00 5.74
CA GLU A 135 21.34 1.90 6.33
C GLU A 135 22.09 0.64 5.87
N ARG A 136 21.38 -0.47 5.62
CA ARG A 136 21.96 -1.71 5.05
C ARG A 136 22.19 -1.65 3.53
N GLY A 137 21.76 -0.57 2.86
CA GLY A 137 21.83 -0.43 1.40
C GLY A 137 20.83 -1.30 0.63
N ASP A 138 19.83 -1.85 1.32
CA ASP A 138 18.72 -2.64 0.77
C ASP A 138 17.60 -1.78 0.20
N ASP A 139 17.48 -0.52 0.60
CA ASP A 139 16.58 0.48 0.05
C ASP A 139 16.84 0.88 -1.40
N ARG A 140 18.01 0.50 -1.93
CA ARG A 140 18.34 0.69 -3.34
C ARG A 140 17.50 -0.17 -4.29
N ILE A 141 16.51 -0.93 -3.78
CA ILE A 141 15.56 -1.74 -4.56
C ILE A 141 14.63 -0.82 -5.40
N GLY A 142 15.18 -0.29 -6.48
CA GLY A 142 14.49 -0.05 -7.74
C GLY A 142 14.92 -1.11 -8.76
N GLY A 143 14.29 -1.08 -9.94
CA GLY A 143 14.80 -1.84 -11.07
C GLY A 143 16.19 -1.33 -11.45
N LEU A 144 17.22 -2.16 -11.30
CA LEU A 144 18.56 -1.85 -11.80
C LEU A 144 18.49 -1.57 -13.30
N PRO A 145 19.33 -0.66 -13.82
CA PRO A 145 19.55 -0.59 -15.26
C PRO A 145 19.92 -1.98 -15.80
N TYR A 146 19.48 -2.28 -17.02
CA TYR A 146 19.93 -3.48 -17.72
C TYR A 146 21.46 -3.51 -17.74
N GLY A 147 22.10 -4.68 -17.61
CA GLY A 147 23.55 -4.77 -17.44
C GLY A 147 24.03 -4.88 -15.99
N TYR A 148 23.16 -4.69 -14.99
CA TYR A 148 23.54 -4.74 -13.58
C TYR A 148 22.66 -5.70 -12.78
N LYS A 149 23.27 -6.34 -11.78
CA LYS A 149 22.58 -7.21 -10.81
C LYS A 149 23.00 -6.89 -9.38
N TYR A 150 22.12 -7.20 -8.44
CA TYR A 150 22.49 -7.18 -7.02
C TYR A 150 23.28 -8.44 -6.69
N HIS A 151 24.38 -8.27 -5.97
CA HIS A 151 25.15 -9.34 -5.35
C HIS A 151 25.09 -9.14 -3.83
N ARG A 152 24.70 -10.20 -3.11
CA ARG A 152 24.61 -10.17 -1.64
C ARG A 152 26.00 -10.41 -1.07
N LEU A 153 26.56 -9.43 -0.38
CA LEU A 153 27.80 -9.60 0.36
C LEU A 153 27.46 -10.15 1.75
N MET A 154 28.04 -11.31 2.07
CA MET A 154 27.86 -11.97 3.37
C MET A 154 28.95 -11.53 4.36
N ASN A 155 28.67 -11.66 5.66
CA ASN A 155 29.66 -11.40 6.71
C ASN A 155 30.81 -12.43 6.64
N ARG A 156 31.93 -12.17 7.32
CA ARG A 156 33.08 -13.10 7.41
C ARG A 156 32.70 -14.53 7.85
N GLN A 157 31.59 -14.68 8.57
CA GLN A 157 31.05 -15.96 9.05
C GLN A 157 29.96 -16.58 8.14
N GLY A 158 29.64 -15.96 7.00
CA GLY A 158 28.66 -16.46 6.01
C GLY A 158 27.18 -16.41 6.43
N THR A 159 26.88 -16.04 7.67
CA THR A 159 25.56 -16.27 8.29
C THR A 159 24.52 -15.17 8.01
N GLN A 160 24.95 -13.94 7.70
CA GLN A 160 24.06 -12.81 7.41
C GLN A 160 24.52 -12.01 6.19
N VAL A 161 23.54 -11.56 5.40
CA VAL A 161 23.74 -10.61 4.30
C VAL A 161 23.97 -9.22 4.91
N VAL A 162 25.16 -8.68 4.70
CA VAL A 162 25.61 -7.40 5.25
C VAL A 162 25.08 -6.25 4.42
N ARG A 163 25.17 -6.40 3.09
CA ARG A 163 24.76 -5.38 2.11
C ARG A 163 24.56 -6.00 0.73
N LYS A 164 23.77 -5.33 -0.12
CA LYS A 164 23.70 -5.62 -1.55
C LYS A 164 24.64 -4.71 -2.32
N ALA A 165 25.65 -5.28 -2.96
CA ALA A 165 26.50 -4.56 -3.91
C ALA A 165 25.90 -4.65 -5.32
N VAL A 166 26.05 -3.59 -6.11
CA VAL A 166 25.67 -3.61 -7.53
C VAL A 166 26.87 -4.10 -8.33
N VAL A 167 26.70 -5.21 -9.03
CA VAL A 167 27.76 -5.85 -9.82
C VAL A 167 27.33 -5.90 -11.28
N ALA A 168 28.30 -5.66 -12.16
CA ALA A 168 28.13 -5.77 -13.60
C ALA A 168 27.74 -7.21 -14.01
N HIS A 169 26.65 -7.35 -14.76
CA HIS A 169 26.26 -8.61 -15.37
C HIS A 169 27.01 -8.77 -16.69
N ARG A 170 28.16 -9.47 -16.67
CA ARG A 170 29.10 -9.57 -17.81
C ARG A 170 28.41 -9.77 -19.16
N ASN A 171 27.49 -10.73 -19.28
CA ASN A 171 26.80 -11.01 -20.55
C ASN A 171 25.91 -9.84 -21.03
N GLU A 172 25.24 -9.14 -20.10
CA GLU A 172 24.38 -8.01 -20.45
C GLU A 172 25.22 -6.75 -20.74
N GLN A 173 26.40 -6.61 -20.12
CA GLN A 173 27.34 -5.51 -20.36
C GLN A 173 27.96 -5.55 -21.77
N SER A 174 28.35 -6.73 -22.26
CA SER A 174 28.84 -6.87 -23.64
C SER A 174 27.78 -6.49 -24.66
N LEU A 175 26.51 -6.81 -24.38
CA LEU A 175 25.38 -6.41 -25.23
C LEU A 175 25.12 -4.90 -25.17
N LEU A 176 25.24 -4.28 -23.99
CA LEU A 176 25.16 -2.83 -23.87
C LEU A 176 26.24 -2.15 -24.72
N ALA A 177 27.50 -2.57 -24.59
CA ALA A 177 28.61 -2.02 -25.35
C ALA A 177 28.33 -2.08 -26.87
N ARG A 178 27.79 -3.20 -27.36
CA ARG A 178 27.36 -3.36 -28.76
C ARG A 178 26.22 -2.42 -29.15
N ILE A 179 25.19 -2.27 -28.31
CA ILE A 179 24.03 -1.39 -28.54
C ILE A 179 24.43 0.10 -28.60
N PHE A 180 25.45 0.52 -27.83
CA PHE A 180 25.96 1.89 -27.84
C PHE A 180 26.99 2.16 -28.93
N ALA A 181 27.79 1.16 -29.31
CA ALA A 181 28.75 1.30 -30.40
C ALA A 181 28.09 1.36 -31.78
N SER A 182 26.92 0.73 -31.93
CA SER A 182 26.14 0.80 -33.17
C SER A 182 25.58 2.21 -33.41
N LYS A 183 25.81 2.74 -34.62
CA LYS A 183 25.23 3.99 -35.13
C LYS A 183 23.79 3.81 -35.64
N ASP A 184 23.28 2.59 -35.64
CA ASP A 184 21.98 2.24 -36.19
C ASP A 184 20.84 2.81 -35.32
N SER A 185 19.66 2.91 -35.93
CA SER A 185 18.45 3.32 -35.25
C SER A 185 18.03 2.28 -34.20
N ALA A 186 17.26 2.71 -33.21
CA ALA A 186 16.79 1.83 -32.15
C ALA A 186 15.85 0.70 -32.63
N SER A 187 15.28 0.82 -33.84
CA SER A 187 14.48 -0.26 -34.46
C SER A 187 15.38 -1.31 -35.08
N GLU A 188 16.36 -0.88 -35.88
CA GLU A 188 17.32 -1.77 -36.54
C GLU A 188 18.12 -2.59 -35.52
N ILE A 189 18.54 -1.98 -34.41
CA ILE A 189 19.22 -2.70 -33.33
C ILE A 189 18.31 -3.75 -32.70
N ALA A 190 17.03 -3.46 -32.50
CA ALA A 190 16.09 -4.42 -31.95
C ALA A 190 15.88 -5.61 -32.90
N GLU A 191 15.78 -5.34 -34.21
CA GLU A 191 15.64 -6.35 -35.25
C GLU A 191 16.88 -7.23 -35.37
N GLN A 192 18.07 -6.64 -35.42
CA GLN A 192 19.35 -7.35 -35.44
C GLN A 192 19.52 -8.28 -34.23
N LEU A 193 19.18 -7.80 -33.02
CA LEU A 193 19.26 -8.62 -31.80
C LEU A 193 18.26 -9.77 -31.81
N ASN A 194 17.03 -9.51 -32.26
CA ASN A 194 15.99 -10.55 -32.37
C ASN A 194 16.33 -11.60 -33.42
N PHE A 195 16.87 -11.18 -34.58
CA PHE A 195 17.29 -12.07 -35.65
C PHE A 195 18.48 -12.94 -35.23
N GLY A 196 19.43 -12.36 -34.49
CA GLY A 196 20.55 -13.09 -33.88
C GLY A 196 20.19 -13.99 -32.69
N GLY A 197 18.90 -14.16 -32.37
CA GLY A 197 18.44 -15.02 -31.26
C GLY A 197 18.75 -14.49 -29.86
N ILE A 198 19.13 -13.20 -29.73
CA ILE A 198 19.52 -12.59 -28.46
C ILE A 198 18.28 -11.95 -27.83
N PHE A 199 17.74 -12.57 -26.80
CA PHE A 199 16.54 -12.06 -26.12
C PHE A 199 16.86 -11.35 -24.80
N LYS A 200 16.06 -10.33 -24.47
CA LYS A 200 16.12 -9.64 -23.19
C LYS A 200 15.43 -10.48 -22.12
N ARG A 201 16.19 -11.37 -21.46
CA ARG A 201 15.67 -12.26 -20.40
C ARG A 201 14.43 -13.03 -20.87
N GLY A 202 14.51 -13.60 -22.08
CA GLY A 202 13.43 -14.36 -22.72
C GLY A 202 12.39 -13.52 -23.49
N ARG A 203 12.51 -12.18 -23.54
CA ARG A 203 11.60 -11.31 -24.30
C ARG A 203 12.28 -10.74 -25.55
N LYS A 204 11.54 -10.65 -26.65
CA LYS A 204 11.96 -9.96 -27.87
C LYS A 204 12.25 -8.47 -27.58
N TRP A 205 13.29 -7.96 -28.21
CA TRP A 205 13.64 -6.55 -28.18
C TRP A 205 12.61 -5.73 -28.95
N ASN A 206 12.32 -4.53 -28.45
CA ASN A 206 11.56 -3.54 -29.19
C ASN A 206 12.26 -2.17 -29.10
N ARG A 207 11.93 -1.27 -30.03
CA ARG A 207 12.49 0.08 -30.10
C ARG A 207 12.41 0.83 -28.76
N ALA A 208 11.26 0.75 -28.07
CA ALA A 208 11.05 1.41 -26.79
C ALA A 208 11.98 0.91 -25.68
N MET A 209 12.28 -0.39 -25.66
CA MET A 209 13.21 -0.99 -24.70
C MET A 209 14.64 -0.53 -24.94
N ILE A 210 15.09 -0.45 -26.20
CA ILE A 210 16.42 0.05 -26.56
C ILE A 210 16.57 1.52 -26.15
N LEU A 211 15.59 2.37 -26.48
CA LEU A 211 15.59 3.79 -26.09
C LEU A 211 15.62 3.97 -24.56
N ARG A 212 14.84 3.16 -23.83
CA ARG A 212 14.82 3.18 -22.36
C ARG A 212 16.18 2.76 -21.78
N ILE A 213 16.86 1.80 -22.39
CA ILE A 213 18.21 1.38 -21.97
C ILE A 213 19.22 2.49 -22.25
N ARG A 214 19.21 3.08 -23.45
CA ARG A 214 20.05 4.24 -23.80
C ARG A 214 19.94 5.35 -22.76
N LYS A 215 18.71 5.79 -22.47
CA LYS A 215 18.42 6.82 -21.47
C LYS A 215 18.83 6.43 -20.04
N SER A 216 18.61 5.17 -19.64
CA SER A 216 18.96 4.69 -18.31
C SER A 216 20.48 4.62 -18.09
N TYR A 217 21.21 4.18 -19.11
CA TYR A 217 22.66 4.07 -19.11
C TYR A 217 23.34 5.45 -19.14
N GLU A 218 22.88 6.37 -19.98
CA GLU A 218 23.33 7.78 -19.99
C GLU A 218 23.10 8.42 -18.62
N LYS A 219 21.92 8.22 -18.02
CA LYS A 219 21.64 8.71 -16.66
C LYS A 219 22.59 8.09 -15.63
N ALA A 220 22.96 6.82 -15.76
CA ALA A 220 23.92 6.17 -14.87
C ALA A 220 25.35 6.69 -15.05
N HIS A 221 25.78 7.03 -16.28
CA HIS A 221 27.14 7.46 -16.59
C HIS A 221 27.36 8.98 -16.45
N ASN A 222 26.39 9.83 -16.84
CA ASN A 222 26.48 11.28 -16.68
C ASN A 222 26.19 11.75 -15.24
N SER A 223 25.60 10.90 -14.39
CA SER A 223 25.40 11.25 -12.98
C SER A 223 26.65 10.97 -12.16
N GLY A 224 27.72 11.75 -12.39
CA GLY A 224 28.99 11.71 -11.66
C GLY A 224 28.91 11.95 -10.14
N ARG A 225 27.71 11.91 -9.52
CA ARG A 225 27.48 11.78 -8.06
C ARG A 225 26.00 11.84 -7.64
N LYS A 226 25.05 12.09 -8.54
CA LYS A 226 23.67 12.47 -8.14
C LYS A 226 22.65 11.35 -7.96
N ASN A 227 22.92 10.09 -8.36
CA ASN A 227 21.94 8.99 -8.23
C ASN A 227 22.37 7.83 -7.32
N GLY A 228 23.43 7.99 -6.50
CA GLY A 228 23.74 7.06 -5.42
C GLY A 228 24.15 5.63 -5.82
N TRP A 229 24.50 5.40 -7.10
CA TRP A 229 25.05 4.13 -7.56
C TRP A 229 26.57 4.13 -7.37
N GLU A 230 27.06 3.42 -6.35
CA GLU A 230 28.46 3.03 -6.28
C GLU A 230 28.65 1.77 -7.13
N PHE A 231 29.12 1.97 -8.35
CA PHE A 231 29.61 0.87 -9.17
C PHE A 231 30.95 0.43 -8.59
N VAL A 232 31.01 -0.79 -8.05
CA VAL A 232 32.28 -1.38 -7.64
C VAL A 232 33.09 -1.59 -8.92
N LYS A 233 34.06 -0.70 -9.19
CA LYS A 233 35.12 -0.97 -10.17
C LYS A 233 35.94 -2.12 -9.59
N LYS A 234 36.00 -3.22 -10.34
CA LYS A 234 36.99 -4.27 -10.09
C LYS A 234 38.36 -3.76 -10.51
#